data_AF-A0A1H9IEB2-F1
#
_entry.id   AF-A0A1H9IEB2-F1
#
_cell.length_a   1.000
_cell.length_b   1.000
_cell.length_c   1.000
_cell.angle_alpha   90.00
_cell.angle_beta   90.00
_cell.angle_gamma   90.00
#
_symmetry.space_group_name_H-M   'P 1'
#
loop_
_entity.id
_entity.type
_entity.pdbx_description
1 polymer ?
#
loop_
_entity_poly.entity_id
_entity_poly.type
_entity_poly.pdbx_seq_one_letter_code
_entity_poly.pdbx_strand_id
1 'polypeptide(L)'
;MNRSLVGSAVLGCLGGVVNVVLTLALLTRVNSPLFRPGEQTSLNSVFVGSIFDTPHIWVGVFTLGFVPVFVTAATRLVAPSVGFVSLLGGVASTVLASPVPEGMTGPTGLVIDGPVYASSYAKSWYAWLAVLLVAGVAEFVLRYEYGVGDDRLRHLPDFPLSRSRFWLIVCSAGFVVGLGVGLLDLPSYVQTDISTVLVVLVPTGVATAATLAALLSRGLVAPLALYAFVAPAIVADAVFPSYPSPEGSHPELSFLYLSVAVSVLALLELVIRSRDSDRDGGIVAG
;
A
#
# COMPACT_ATOMS: atom_id res chain seq x y z
N MET A 1 -30.82 -5.38 -8.78
CA MET A 1 -29.37 -5.08 -8.63
C MET A 1 -29.09 -3.77 -9.35
N ASN A 2 -28.43 -2.80 -8.70
CA ASN A 2 -28.22 -1.46 -9.27
C ASN A 2 -27.28 -1.55 -10.49
N ARG A 3 -27.72 -1.13 -11.68
CA ARG A 3 -26.94 -1.29 -12.93
C ARG A 3 -25.56 -0.63 -12.86
N SER A 4 -25.41 0.42 -12.04
CA SER A 4 -24.13 1.09 -11.79
C SER A 4 -23.10 0.17 -11.12
N LEU A 5 -23.49 -0.57 -10.07
CA LEU A 5 -22.58 -1.44 -9.33
C LEU A 5 -22.13 -2.65 -10.15
N VAL A 6 -22.99 -3.15 -11.04
CA VAL A 6 -22.62 -4.20 -12.00
C VAL A 6 -21.52 -3.69 -12.94
N GLY A 7 -21.68 -2.46 -13.46
CA GLY A 7 -20.64 -1.82 -14.28
C GLY A 7 -19.33 -1.64 -13.53
N SER A 8 -19.38 -1.18 -12.28
CA SER A 8 -18.19 -1.05 -11.42
C SER A 8 -17.51 -2.40 -11.17
N ALA A 9 -18.28 -3.47 -10.93
CA ALA A 9 -17.75 -4.82 -10.75
C ALA A 9 -17.08 -5.35 -12.03
N VAL A 10 -17.66 -5.11 -13.20
CA VAL A 10 -17.04 -5.47 -14.49
C VAL A 10 -15.72 -4.74 -14.69
N LEU A 11 -15.67 -3.43 -14.41
CA LEU A 11 -14.43 -2.65 -14.49
C LEU A 11 -13.38 -3.15 -13.49
N GLY A 12 -13.79 -3.46 -12.26
CA GLY A 12 -12.93 -4.11 -11.28
C GLY A 12 -12.37 -5.43 -11.82
N CYS A 13 -13.21 -6.32 -12.35
CA CYS A 13 -12.77 -7.59 -12.93
C CYS A 13 -11.74 -7.38 -14.04
N LEU A 14 -11.96 -6.41 -14.93
CA LEU A 14 -11.00 -6.06 -15.97
C LEU A 14 -9.67 -5.60 -15.37
N GLY A 15 -9.70 -4.73 -14.35
CA GLY A 15 -8.50 -4.29 -13.63
C GLY A 15 -7.72 -5.45 -13.01
N GLY A 16 -8.43 -6.38 -12.35
CA GLY A 16 -7.83 -7.58 -11.77
C GLY A 16 -7.21 -8.52 -12.81
N VAL A 17 -7.91 -8.78 -13.92
CA VAL A 17 -7.38 -9.61 -15.03
C VAL A 17 -6.16 -8.97 -15.68
N VAL A 18 -6.22 -7.66 -15.97
CA VAL A 18 -5.09 -6.92 -16.54
C VAL A 18 -3.88 -7.00 -15.60
N ASN A 19 -4.07 -6.85 -14.29
CA ASN A 19 -2.97 -6.95 -13.33
C ASN A 19 -2.32 -8.33 -13.32
N VAL A 20 -3.14 -9.40 -13.33
CA VAL A 20 -2.65 -10.78 -13.39
C VAL A 20 -1.86 -11.03 -14.67
N VAL A 21 -2.39 -10.64 -15.83
CA VAL A 21 -1.74 -10.84 -17.14
C VAL A 21 -0.42 -10.08 -17.21
N LEU A 22 -0.39 -8.82 -16.77
CA LEU A 22 0.84 -8.03 -16.77
C LEU A 22 1.88 -8.59 -15.80
N THR A 23 1.48 -8.98 -14.59
CA THR A 23 2.39 -9.60 -13.61
C THR A 23 2.97 -10.90 -14.16
N LEU A 24 2.13 -11.72 -14.80
CA LEU A 24 2.55 -12.96 -15.48
C LEU A 24 3.53 -12.67 -16.63
N ALA A 25 3.26 -11.66 -17.46
CA ALA A 25 4.14 -11.24 -18.54
C ALA A 25 5.50 -10.75 -18.00
N LEU A 26 5.51 -9.98 -16.91
CA LEU A 26 6.74 -9.51 -16.27
C LEU A 26 7.56 -10.67 -15.69
N LEU A 27 6.92 -11.66 -15.06
CA LEU A 27 7.58 -12.85 -14.52
C LEU A 27 8.16 -13.75 -15.62
N THR A 28 7.44 -13.91 -16.74
CA THR A 28 7.86 -14.79 -17.84
C THR A 28 8.91 -14.17 -18.76
N ARG A 29 9.05 -12.83 -18.77
CA ARG A 29 9.97 -12.09 -19.64
C ARG A 29 11.42 -12.59 -19.58
N VAL A 30 11.87 -13.11 -18.44
CA VAL A 30 13.30 -13.41 -18.22
C VAL A 30 13.63 -14.91 -18.35
N ASN A 31 12.66 -15.81 -18.56
CA ASN A 31 12.92 -17.27 -18.62
C ASN A 31 13.83 -17.76 -17.46
N SER A 32 13.74 -17.10 -16.31
CA SER A 32 14.67 -17.32 -15.20
C SER A 32 14.41 -18.72 -14.63
N PRO A 33 15.44 -19.56 -14.47
CA PRO A 33 15.31 -20.91 -13.93
C PRO A 33 14.76 -20.92 -12.50
N LEU A 34 14.78 -19.77 -11.80
CA LEU A 34 14.21 -19.62 -10.46
C LEU A 34 12.68 -19.80 -10.43
N PHE A 35 11.97 -19.53 -11.53
CA PHE A 35 10.51 -19.52 -11.54
C PHE A 35 9.89 -20.63 -12.40
N ARG A 36 10.63 -21.70 -12.71
CA ARG A 36 10.07 -22.83 -13.44
C ARG A 36 9.06 -23.61 -12.57
N PRO A 37 7.84 -23.87 -13.06
CA PRO A 37 6.87 -24.70 -12.34
C PRO A 37 7.45 -26.08 -12.02
N GLY A 38 7.35 -26.53 -10.77
CA GLY A 38 7.79 -27.86 -10.34
C GLY A 38 9.30 -28.05 -10.07
N GLU A 39 10.16 -27.05 -10.31
CA GLU A 39 11.59 -27.12 -9.92
C GLU A 39 11.81 -26.52 -8.52
N GLN A 40 12.19 -27.34 -7.53
CA GLN A 40 12.69 -26.86 -6.24
C GLN A 40 14.17 -26.50 -6.38
N THR A 41 14.50 -25.22 -6.46
CA THR A 41 15.88 -24.73 -6.29
C THR A 41 16.13 -24.37 -4.81
N SER A 42 17.38 -24.38 -4.36
CA SER A 42 17.73 -23.94 -2.99
C SER A 42 17.36 -22.48 -2.70
N LEU A 43 17.21 -21.67 -3.75
CA LEU A 43 16.66 -20.32 -3.69
C LEU A 43 15.13 -20.31 -3.59
N ASN A 44 14.41 -21.32 -4.11
CA ASN A 44 12.96 -21.48 -3.91
C ASN A 44 12.57 -21.81 -2.46
N SER A 45 13.44 -22.43 -1.66
CA SER A 45 13.15 -22.61 -0.23
C SER A 45 13.35 -21.33 0.61
N VAL A 46 14.22 -20.43 0.17
CA VAL A 46 14.58 -19.18 0.90
C VAL A 46 13.78 -17.97 0.39
N PHE A 47 13.42 -17.96 -0.90
CA PHE A 47 12.71 -16.86 -1.58
C PHE A 47 11.32 -17.28 -2.13
N VAL A 48 10.75 -18.40 -1.65
CA VAL A 48 9.41 -18.97 -1.93
C VAL A 48 9.40 -20.00 -3.06
N GLY A 49 8.66 -21.11 -2.84
CA GLY A 49 8.32 -22.08 -3.88
C GLY A 49 7.74 -21.37 -5.10
N SER A 50 7.75 -22.04 -6.26
CA SER A 50 7.22 -21.51 -7.52
C SER A 50 5.93 -20.68 -7.29
N ILE A 51 6.00 -19.36 -7.53
CA ILE A 51 4.85 -18.44 -7.40
C ILE A 51 3.65 -18.94 -8.21
N PHE A 52 3.93 -19.65 -9.30
CA PHE A 52 2.93 -20.30 -10.14
C PHE A 52 2.10 -21.33 -9.37
N ASP A 53 2.66 -21.98 -8.35
CA ASP A 53 2.01 -23.02 -7.56
C ASP A 53 1.31 -22.47 -6.30
N THR A 54 1.30 -21.14 -6.13
CA THR A 54 0.80 -20.48 -4.93
C THR A 54 -0.49 -19.70 -5.21
N PRO A 55 -1.68 -20.35 -5.17
CA PRO A 55 -2.93 -19.76 -5.67
C PRO A 55 -3.34 -18.48 -4.92
N HIS A 56 -3.00 -18.37 -3.63
CA HIS A 56 -3.34 -17.19 -2.83
C HIS A 56 -2.60 -15.92 -3.31
N ILE A 57 -1.41 -16.05 -3.93
CA ILE A 57 -0.70 -14.90 -4.52
C ILE A 57 -1.47 -14.37 -5.71
N TRP A 58 -1.94 -15.24 -6.61
CA TRP A 58 -2.69 -14.82 -7.79
C TRP A 58 -4.07 -14.23 -7.45
N VAL A 59 -4.73 -14.75 -6.43
CA VAL A 59 -5.91 -14.12 -5.85
C VAL A 59 -5.57 -12.73 -5.32
N GLY A 60 -4.44 -12.57 -4.63
CA GLY A 60 -3.92 -11.30 -4.14
C GLY A 60 -3.64 -10.29 -5.26
N VAL A 61 -2.91 -10.70 -6.31
CA VAL A 61 -2.61 -9.89 -7.50
C VAL A 61 -3.90 -9.47 -8.21
N PHE A 62 -4.85 -10.39 -8.40
CA PHE A 62 -6.16 -10.06 -8.94
C PHE A 62 -6.87 -9.02 -8.07
N THR A 63 -6.88 -9.21 -6.74
CA THR A 63 -7.52 -8.31 -5.78
C THR A 63 -6.88 -6.92 -5.82
N LEU A 64 -5.56 -6.84 -5.95
CA LEU A 64 -4.82 -5.57 -6.05
C LEU A 64 -5.16 -4.78 -7.31
N GLY A 65 -5.50 -5.44 -8.43
CA GLY A 65 -6.05 -4.76 -9.61
C GLY A 65 -7.55 -4.48 -9.53
N PHE A 66 -8.30 -5.41 -8.92
CA PHE A 66 -9.76 -5.35 -8.84
C PHE A 66 -10.24 -4.22 -7.93
N VAL A 67 -9.77 -4.19 -6.68
CA VAL A 67 -10.28 -3.30 -5.64
C VAL A 67 -10.11 -1.82 -5.99
N PRO A 68 -8.93 -1.30 -6.36
CA PRO A 68 -8.78 0.12 -6.66
C PRO A 68 -9.65 0.56 -7.84
N VAL A 69 -9.73 -0.25 -8.90
CA VAL A 69 -10.55 0.05 -10.08
C VAL A 69 -12.04 -0.03 -9.76
N PHE A 70 -12.46 -1.05 -9.01
CA PHE A 70 -13.84 -1.16 -8.52
C PHE A 70 -14.23 0.03 -7.65
N VAL A 71 -13.41 0.36 -6.65
CA VAL A 71 -13.64 1.49 -5.75
C VAL A 71 -13.74 2.77 -6.54
N THR A 72 -12.79 3.06 -7.44
CA THR A 72 -12.85 4.24 -8.30
C THR A 72 -14.12 4.28 -9.16
N ALA A 73 -14.52 3.16 -9.76
CA ALA A 73 -15.74 3.11 -10.57
C ALA A 73 -17.02 3.25 -9.73
N ALA A 74 -17.04 2.72 -8.52
CA ALA A 74 -18.20 2.73 -7.62
C ALA A 74 -18.37 4.07 -6.90
N THR A 75 -17.26 4.70 -6.47
CA THR A 75 -17.28 5.88 -5.60
C THR A 75 -16.80 7.17 -6.27
N ARG A 76 -16.15 7.06 -7.44
CA ARG A 76 -15.47 8.16 -8.17
C ARG A 76 -14.26 8.78 -7.45
N LEU A 77 -13.72 8.08 -6.47
CA LEU A 77 -12.40 8.36 -5.89
C LEU A 77 -11.33 7.92 -6.89
N VAL A 78 -10.49 8.83 -7.35
CA VAL A 78 -9.50 8.60 -8.42
C VAL A 78 -8.15 8.12 -7.85
N ALA A 79 -7.81 8.50 -6.63
CA ALA A 79 -6.54 8.21 -5.98
C ALA A 79 -6.23 6.70 -5.88
N PRO A 80 -7.17 5.79 -5.58
CA PRO A 80 -6.89 4.36 -5.57
C PRO A 80 -6.42 3.83 -6.94
N SER A 81 -7.14 4.17 -8.02
CA SER A 81 -6.77 3.72 -9.37
C SER A 81 -5.48 4.39 -9.87
N VAL A 82 -5.30 5.69 -9.62
CA VAL A 82 -4.06 6.38 -10.00
C VAL A 82 -2.86 5.81 -9.24
N GLY A 83 -3.00 5.57 -7.94
CA GLY A 83 -1.96 4.91 -7.13
C GLY A 83 -1.64 3.51 -7.64
N PHE A 84 -2.65 2.71 -7.98
CA PHE A 84 -2.48 1.38 -8.57
C PHE A 84 -1.73 1.43 -9.92
N VAL A 85 -2.14 2.31 -10.84
CA VAL A 85 -1.49 2.46 -12.14
C VAL A 85 -0.06 2.96 -12.00
N SER A 86 0.20 3.92 -11.10
CA SER A 86 1.55 4.40 -10.82
C SER A 86 2.44 3.31 -10.23
N LEU A 87 1.91 2.50 -9.31
CA LEU A 87 2.63 1.37 -8.72
C LEU A 87 2.97 0.32 -9.80
N LEU A 88 1.97 -0.11 -10.58
CA LEU A 88 2.18 -1.11 -11.63
C LEU A 88 3.13 -0.59 -12.72
N GLY A 89 2.99 0.68 -13.11
CA GLY A 89 3.89 1.34 -14.05
C GLY A 89 5.32 1.46 -13.52
N GLY A 90 5.48 1.76 -12.23
CA GLY A 90 6.78 1.78 -11.57
C GLY A 90 7.45 0.40 -11.58
N VAL A 91 6.72 -0.65 -11.17
CA VAL A 91 7.22 -2.03 -11.18
C VAL A 91 7.54 -2.50 -12.61
N ALA A 92 6.66 -2.23 -13.58
CA ALA A 92 6.94 -2.56 -14.97
C ALA A 92 8.18 -1.82 -15.46
N SER A 93 8.31 -0.52 -15.17
CA SER A 93 9.47 0.28 -15.56
C SER A 93 10.77 -0.26 -14.95
N THR A 94 10.78 -0.64 -13.68
CA THR A 94 11.98 -1.19 -13.03
C THR A 94 12.35 -2.53 -13.64
N VAL A 95 11.40 -3.46 -13.78
CA VAL A 95 11.61 -4.76 -14.43
C VAL A 95 12.10 -4.61 -15.87
N LEU A 96 11.55 -3.63 -16.61
CA LEU A 96 11.91 -3.38 -18.01
C LEU A 96 13.31 -2.79 -18.16
N ALA A 97 13.72 -1.94 -17.22
CA ALA A 97 15.04 -1.31 -17.18
C ALA A 97 16.14 -2.21 -16.58
N SER A 98 15.78 -3.26 -15.82
CA SER A 98 16.73 -4.22 -15.30
C SER A 98 17.46 -4.95 -16.44
N PRO A 99 18.80 -5.10 -16.36
CA PRO A 99 19.57 -5.83 -17.35
C PRO A 99 19.17 -7.31 -17.37
N VAL A 100 19.21 -7.94 -18.55
CA VAL A 100 18.97 -9.37 -18.71
C VAL A 100 20.17 -10.13 -18.11
N PRO A 101 19.97 -11.18 -17.30
CA PRO A 101 21.07 -11.88 -16.65
C PRO A 101 21.99 -12.57 -17.67
N GLU A 102 23.15 -11.96 -17.95
CA GLU A 102 24.25 -12.59 -18.68
C GLU A 102 25.16 -13.33 -17.70
N GLY A 103 24.77 -14.56 -17.31
CA GLY A 103 25.66 -15.49 -16.60
C GLY A 103 25.83 -15.24 -15.09
N MET A 104 25.44 -16.24 -14.29
CA MET A 104 25.73 -16.30 -12.85
C MET A 104 27.20 -16.67 -12.62
N THR A 105 28.14 -15.72 -12.73
CA THR A 105 29.55 -15.99 -12.38
C THR A 105 30.16 -14.84 -11.60
N GLY A 106 29.87 -14.79 -10.31
CA GLY A 106 30.61 -13.97 -9.35
C GLY A 106 30.56 -14.63 -7.96
N PRO A 107 31.66 -14.65 -7.19
CA PRO A 107 31.73 -15.32 -5.88
C PRO A 107 30.82 -14.70 -4.81
N THR A 108 30.23 -13.52 -5.07
CA THR A 108 29.23 -12.83 -4.24
C THR A 108 27.82 -12.78 -4.88
N GLY A 109 27.66 -13.36 -6.07
CA GLY A 109 26.51 -14.17 -6.47
C GLY A 109 25.08 -13.62 -6.59
N LEU A 110 24.77 -12.33 -6.42
CA LEU A 110 23.39 -11.85 -6.60
C LEU A 110 23.31 -10.55 -7.41
N VAL A 111 23.06 -10.69 -8.71
CA VAL A 111 22.45 -9.62 -9.50
C VAL A 111 20.95 -9.67 -9.19
N ILE A 112 20.37 -8.56 -8.72
CA ILE A 112 18.92 -8.44 -8.52
C ILE A 112 18.26 -8.54 -9.90
N ASP A 113 17.72 -9.72 -10.19
CA ASP A 113 17.08 -10.04 -11.46
C ASP A 113 15.75 -9.28 -11.57
N GLY A 114 15.42 -8.73 -12.73
CA GLY A 114 14.15 -8.04 -12.98
C GLY A 114 12.90 -8.79 -12.47
N PRO A 115 12.78 -10.12 -12.62
CA PRO A 115 11.67 -10.92 -12.09
C PRO A 115 11.57 -10.91 -10.57
N VAL A 116 12.65 -10.60 -9.82
CA VAL A 116 12.58 -10.44 -8.36
C VAL A 116 11.64 -9.29 -8.01
N TYR A 117 11.70 -8.17 -8.73
CA TYR A 117 10.77 -7.06 -8.54
C TYR A 117 9.32 -7.47 -8.82
N ALA A 118 9.06 -8.19 -9.92
CA ALA A 118 7.71 -8.67 -10.23
C ALA A 118 7.18 -9.68 -9.19
N SER A 119 8.06 -10.56 -8.70
CA SER A 119 7.78 -11.52 -7.62
C SER A 119 7.45 -10.82 -6.30
N SER A 120 8.29 -9.87 -5.87
CA SER A 120 8.08 -9.11 -4.63
C SER A 120 6.80 -8.27 -4.71
N TYR A 121 6.53 -7.62 -5.84
CA TYR A 121 5.27 -6.94 -6.09
C TYR A 121 4.06 -7.87 -5.87
N ALA A 122 4.09 -9.07 -6.48
CA ALA A 122 3.00 -10.03 -6.38
C ALA A 122 2.81 -10.56 -4.95
N LYS A 123 3.90 -10.86 -4.23
CA LYS A 123 3.86 -11.37 -2.85
C LYS A 123 3.39 -10.33 -1.85
N SER A 124 3.73 -9.06 -2.07
CA SER A 124 3.40 -7.94 -1.18
C SER A 124 2.07 -7.26 -1.51
N TRP A 125 1.17 -7.94 -2.23
CA TRP A 125 -0.10 -7.39 -2.70
C TRP A 125 -0.93 -6.74 -1.59
N TYR A 126 -0.90 -7.31 -0.38
CA TYR A 126 -1.65 -6.84 0.78
C TYR A 126 -1.15 -5.48 1.29
N ALA A 127 0.16 -5.24 1.27
CA ALA A 127 0.76 -3.97 1.71
C ALA A 127 0.40 -2.86 0.73
N TRP A 128 0.45 -3.15 -0.57
CA TRP A 128 0.04 -2.21 -1.61
C TRP A 128 -1.43 -1.84 -1.49
N LEU A 129 -2.30 -2.82 -1.29
CA LEU A 129 -3.73 -2.60 -1.08
C LEU A 129 -4.00 -1.73 0.15
N ALA A 130 -3.23 -1.92 1.23
CA ALA A 130 -3.35 -1.11 2.43
C ALA A 130 -2.94 0.35 2.21
N VAL A 131 -1.87 0.62 1.45
CA VAL A 131 -1.48 2.00 1.10
C VAL A 131 -2.54 2.66 0.21
N LEU A 132 -3.11 1.92 -0.75
CA LEU A 132 -4.18 2.42 -1.62
C LEU A 132 -5.48 2.71 -0.85
N LEU A 133 -5.76 1.96 0.20
CA LEU A 133 -6.87 2.24 1.12
C LEU A 133 -6.71 3.64 1.75
N VAL A 134 -5.52 3.95 2.27
CA VAL A 134 -5.24 5.28 2.87
C VAL A 134 -5.42 6.39 1.84
N ALA A 135 -4.94 6.19 0.61
CA ALA A 135 -5.13 7.16 -0.48
C ALA A 135 -6.62 7.42 -0.78
N GLY A 136 -7.45 6.37 -0.79
CA GLY A 136 -8.90 6.51 -0.98
C GLY A 136 -9.59 7.25 0.16
N VAL A 137 -9.25 6.92 1.42
CA VAL A 137 -9.79 7.63 2.60
C VAL A 137 -9.35 9.10 2.57
N ALA A 138 -8.09 9.37 2.28
CA ALA A 138 -7.55 10.73 2.21
C ALA A 138 -8.25 11.57 1.14
N GLU A 139 -8.38 11.04 -0.08
CA GLU A 139 -9.09 11.74 -1.16
C GLU A 139 -10.55 12.02 -0.80
N PHE A 140 -11.24 11.07 -0.19
CA PHE A 140 -12.63 11.24 0.24
C PHE A 140 -12.76 12.43 1.20
N VAL A 141 -11.92 12.52 2.22
CA VAL A 141 -11.96 13.61 3.20
C VAL A 141 -11.59 14.93 2.55
N LEU A 142 -10.53 14.97 1.74
CA LEU A 142 -10.10 16.19 1.07
C LEU A 142 -11.18 16.73 0.12
N ARG A 143 -11.86 15.86 -0.64
CA ARG A 143 -12.92 16.31 -1.53
C ARG A 143 -14.13 16.85 -0.77
N TYR A 144 -14.47 16.23 0.35
CA TYR A 144 -15.55 16.71 1.21
C TYR A 144 -15.20 18.07 1.83
N GLU A 145 -14.04 18.18 2.49
CA GLU A 145 -13.60 19.40 3.19
C GLU A 145 -13.44 20.62 2.26
N TYR A 146 -12.93 20.39 1.06
CA TYR A 146 -12.64 21.46 0.11
C TYR A 146 -13.74 21.63 -0.96
N GLY A 147 -14.85 20.88 -0.89
CA GLY A 147 -15.95 20.93 -1.84
C GLY A 147 -15.56 20.58 -3.28
N VAL A 148 -14.48 19.81 -3.46
CA VAL A 148 -13.93 19.52 -4.79
C VAL A 148 -14.66 18.32 -5.39
N GLY A 149 -15.66 18.61 -6.23
CA GLY A 149 -16.37 17.59 -7.00
C GLY A 149 -17.28 16.68 -6.15
N ASP A 150 -17.81 17.21 -5.05
CA ASP A 150 -18.66 16.49 -4.10
C ASP A 150 -19.92 15.90 -4.75
N ASP A 151 -20.54 16.65 -5.69
CA ASP A 151 -21.71 16.22 -6.48
C ASP A 151 -21.50 14.92 -7.29
N ARG A 152 -20.25 14.47 -7.43
CA ARG A 152 -19.88 13.28 -8.18
C ARG A 152 -19.67 12.06 -7.29
N LEU A 153 -19.46 12.23 -5.98
CA LEU A 153 -19.22 11.14 -5.05
C LEU A 153 -20.48 10.27 -4.89
N ARG A 154 -20.29 8.96 -4.73
CA ARG A 154 -21.40 7.98 -4.64
C ARG A 154 -21.03 6.86 -3.69
N HIS A 155 -22.03 6.24 -3.06
CA HIS A 155 -21.85 5.06 -2.21
C HIS A 155 -20.83 5.26 -1.07
N LEU A 156 -20.66 6.49 -0.59
CA LEU A 156 -19.79 6.87 0.52
C LEU A 156 -20.65 7.30 1.72
N PRO A 157 -20.12 7.22 2.96
CA PRO A 157 -20.87 7.65 4.13
C PRO A 157 -21.13 9.16 4.09
N ASP A 158 -22.28 9.57 4.62
CA ASP A 158 -22.57 10.99 4.82
C ASP A 158 -21.65 11.57 5.90
N PHE A 159 -21.26 12.83 5.72
CA PHE A 159 -20.54 13.63 6.71
C PHE A 159 -21.46 14.72 7.28
N PRO A 160 -21.26 15.18 8.53
CA PRO A 160 -20.22 14.78 9.48
C PRO A 160 -20.36 13.33 9.97
N LEU A 161 -19.23 12.65 10.17
CA LEU A 161 -19.24 11.26 10.66
C LEU A 161 -19.63 11.19 12.14
N SER A 162 -20.40 10.17 12.51
CA SER A 162 -20.61 9.85 13.93
C SER A 162 -19.30 9.40 14.58
N ARG A 163 -19.13 9.67 15.88
CA ARG A 163 -17.93 9.30 16.65
C ARG A 163 -17.56 7.82 16.53
N SER A 164 -18.56 6.93 16.52
CA SER A 164 -18.34 5.49 16.33
C SER A 164 -17.81 5.16 14.93
N ARG A 165 -18.35 5.78 13.87
CA ARG A 165 -17.87 5.58 12.50
C ARG A 165 -16.47 6.16 12.30
N PHE A 166 -16.20 7.32 12.89
CA PHE A 166 -14.87 7.94 12.90
C PHE A 166 -13.82 6.96 13.44
N TRP A 167 -14.00 6.46 14.66
CA TRP A 167 -13.04 5.54 15.27
C TRP A 167 -12.97 4.21 14.55
N LEU A 168 -14.10 3.72 14.02
CA LEU A 168 -14.10 2.52 13.20
C LEU A 168 -13.20 2.68 11.96
N ILE A 169 -13.32 3.79 11.22
CA ILE A 169 -12.50 4.05 10.02
C ILE A 169 -11.02 4.20 10.40
N VAL A 170 -10.72 5.04 11.38
CA VAL A 170 -9.34 5.31 11.82
C VAL A 170 -8.64 4.04 12.33
N CYS A 171 -9.29 3.30 13.23
CA CYS A 171 -8.71 2.10 13.82
C CYS A 171 -8.63 0.95 12.81
N SER A 172 -9.65 0.76 11.96
CA SER A 172 -9.61 -0.31 10.95
C SER A 172 -8.56 -0.04 9.87
N ALA A 173 -8.45 1.19 9.37
CA ALA A 173 -7.40 1.56 8.42
C ALA A 173 -6.01 1.42 9.05
N GLY A 174 -5.83 1.91 10.28
CA GLY A 174 -4.58 1.73 11.03
C GLY A 174 -4.21 0.26 11.21
N PHE A 175 -5.17 -0.58 11.62
CA PHE A 175 -4.94 -2.02 11.79
C PHE A 175 -4.62 -2.72 10.47
N VAL A 176 -5.37 -2.44 9.38
CA VAL A 176 -5.14 -3.05 8.07
C VAL A 176 -3.77 -2.67 7.51
N VAL A 177 -3.36 -1.41 7.65
CA VAL A 177 -2.04 -0.97 7.19
C VAL A 177 -0.93 -1.53 8.06
N GLY A 178 -1.10 -1.50 9.39
CA GLY A 178 -0.14 -2.10 10.31
C GLY A 178 0.06 -3.59 10.04
N LEU A 179 -1.03 -4.34 9.86
CA LEU A 179 -0.97 -5.75 9.52
C LEU A 179 -0.34 -5.96 8.13
N GLY A 180 -0.75 -5.17 7.14
CA GLY A 180 -0.21 -5.26 5.79
C GLY A 180 1.30 -5.04 5.74
N VAL A 181 1.83 -4.06 6.46
CA VAL A 181 3.29 -3.83 6.50
C VAL A 181 3.99 -4.85 7.40
N GLY A 182 3.41 -5.21 8.56
CA GLY A 182 4.00 -6.17 9.49
C GLY A 182 4.16 -7.58 8.92
N LEU A 183 3.34 -7.96 7.94
CA LEU A 183 3.47 -9.24 7.24
C LEU A 183 4.61 -9.25 6.20
N LEU A 184 5.16 -8.09 5.82
CA LEU A 184 6.28 -8.02 4.86
C LEU A 184 7.57 -8.63 5.39
N ASP A 185 7.74 -8.70 6.71
CA ASP A 185 8.97 -9.18 7.36
C ASP A 185 8.97 -10.71 7.63
N LEU A 186 7.85 -11.39 7.31
CA LEU A 186 7.73 -12.84 7.44
C LEU A 186 8.65 -13.68 6.53
N PRO A 187 8.99 -13.28 5.29
CA PRO A 187 9.78 -14.12 4.40
C PRO A 187 11.27 -14.21 4.76
N SER A 188 11.80 -13.28 5.56
CA SER A 188 13.24 -13.10 5.79
C SER A 188 13.80 -13.87 7.00
N TYR A 189 12.95 -14.31 7.94
CA TYR A 189 13.43 -14.95 9.18
C TYR A 189 12.70 -16.26 9.48
N VAL A 190 13.47 -17.35 9.52
CA VAL A 190 13.06 -18.76 9.76
C VAL A 190 12.37 -18.98 11.13
N GLN A 191 12.21 -17.95 11.96
CA GLN A 191 11.39 -17.96 13.17
C GLN A 191 10.80 -16.57 13.38
N THR A 192 9.76 -16.22 12.62
CA THR A 192 9.04 -14.97 12.90
C THR A 192 8.21 -15.15 14.16
N ASP A 193 8.73 -14.65 15.27
CA ASP A 193 7.97 -14.55 16.51
C ASP A 193 6.88 -13.49 16.36
N ILE A 194 5.77 -13.67 17.08
CA ILE A 194 4.66 -12.71 17.06
C ILE A 194 5.11 -11.31 17.51
N SER A 195 6.17 -11.27 18.33
CA SER A 195 6.84 -10.04 18.76
C SER A 195 7.36 -9.20 17.58
N THR A 196 8.03 -9.81 16.60
CA THR A 196 8.57 -9.11 15.42
C THR A 196 7.46 -8.46 14.60
N VAL A 197 6.37 -9.20 14.35
CA VAL A 197 5.21 -8.67 13.62
C VAL A 197 4.59 -7.49 14.37
N LEU A 198 4.46 -7.59 15.70
CA LEU A 198 3.90 -6.52 16.53
C LEU A 198 4.76 -5.24 16.53
N VAL A 199 6.09 -5.39 16.49
CA VAL A 199 7.03 -4.25 16.48
C VAL A 199 6.93 -3.42 15.20
N VAL A 200 6.52 -4.00 14.07
CA VAL A 200 6.22 -3.25 12.84
C VAL A 200 4.75 -2.80 12.80
N LEU A 201 3.83 -3.70 13.17
CA LEU A 201 2.39 -3.47 13.09
C LEU A 201 1.96 -2.27 13.93
N VAL A 202 2.42 -2.18 15.17
CA VAL A 202 1.97 -1.14 16.11
C VAL A 202 2.40 0.25 15.65
N PRO A 203 3.69 0.54 15.40
CA PRO A 203 4.10 1.87 14.94
C PRO A 203 3.45 2.27 13.62
N THR A 204 3.36 1.33 12.67
CA THR A 204 2.72 1.57 11.36
C THR A 204 1.25 1.90 11.53
N GLY A 205 0.53 1.12 12.34
CA GLY A 205 -0.89 1.33 12.61
C GLY A 205 -1.13 2.65 13.33
N VAL A 206 -0.28 3.01 14.30
CA VAL A 206 -0.36 4.29 15.02
C VAL A 206 -0.08 5.47 14.08
N ALA A 207 0.97 5.41 13.25
CA ALA A 207 1.27 6.47 12.28
C ALA A 207 0.10 6.72 11.32
N THR A 208 -0.50 5.64 10.82
CA THR A 208 -1.68 5.68 9.94
C THR A 208 -2.90 6.25 10.66
N ALA A 209 -3.20 5.73 11.85
CA ALA A 209 -4.34 6.16 12.64
C ALA A 209 -4.22 7.63 13.07
N ALA A 210 -3.04 8.08 13.51
CA ALA A 210 -2.79 9.47 13.88
C ALA A 210 -2.99 10.41 12.69
N THR A 211 -2.46 10.04 11.52
CA THR A 211 -2.62 10.81 10.27
C THR A 211 -4.08 10.93 9.87
N LEU A 212 -4.80 9.79 9.83
CA LEU A 212 -6.21 9.78 9.45
C LEU A 212 -7.08 10.47 10.50
N ALA A 213 -6.79 10.33 11.78
CA ALA A 213 -7.50 11.03 12.84
C ALA A 213 -7.32 12.55 12.72
N ALA A 214 -6.10 13.03 12.47
CA ALA A 214 -5.81 14.44 12.26
C ALA A 214 -6.58 15.01 11.06
N LEU A 215 -6.62 14.26 9.95
CA LEU A 215 -7.36 14.63 8.75
C LEU A 215 -8.89 14.60 8.97
N LEU A 216 -9.43 13.50 9.49
CA LEU A 216 -10.87 13.28 9.65
C LEU A 216 -11.51 14.13 10.76
N SER A 217 -10.75 14.54 11.77
CA SER A 217 -11.32 15.30 12.89
C SER A 217 -11.21 16.82 12.70
N ARG A 218 -10.12 17.27 12.07
CA ARG A 218 -9.70 18.68 12.05
C ARG A 218 -9.28 19.17 10.65
N GLY A 219 -9.35 18.32 9.62
CA GLY A 219 -8.94 18.66 8.27
C GLY A 219 -7.46 19.05 8.16
N LEU A 220 -6.60 18.46 8.99
CA LEU A 220 -5.15 18.75 9.02
C LEU A 220 -4.45 18.04 7.88
N VAL A 221 -3.78 18.79 7.01
CA VAL A 221 -3.21 18.27 5.76
C VAL A 221 -1.71 18.02 5.87
N ALA A 222 -1.00 18.73 6.74
CA ALA A 222 0.45 18.55 6.89
C ALA A 222 0.84 17.13 7.36
N PRO A 223 0.16 16.50 8.35
CA PRO A 223 0.43 15.10 8.71
C PRO A 223 0.21 14.16 7.53
N LEU A 224 -0.86 14.38 6.76
CA LEU A 224 -1.19 13.59 5.59
C LEU A 224 -0.12 13.74 4.50
N ALA A 225 0.34 14.96 4.22
CA ALA A 225 1.38 15.20 3.23
C ALA A 225 2.68 14.48 3.58
N LEU A 226 3.11 14.54 4.85
CA LEU A 226 4.28 13.80 5.33
C LEU A 226 4.06 12.28 5.18
N TYR A 227 2.92 11.77 5.64
CA TYR A 227 2.61 10.35 5.56
C TYR A 227 2.57 9.85 4.10
N ALA A 228 1.90 10.59 3.21
CA ALA A 228 1.76 10.24 1.79
C ALA A 228 3.10 10.25 1.05
N PHE A 229 4.07 11.04 1.51
CA PHE A 229 5.42 11.03 0.94
C PHE A 229 6.28 9.90 1.52
N VAL A 230 6.26 9.72 2.84
CA VAL A 230 7.20 8.84 3.55
C VAL A 230 6.73 7.38 3.58
N ALA A 231 5.45 7.12 3.86
CA ALA A 231 4.96 5.75 4.05
C ALA A 231 5.11 4.88 2.78
N PRO A 232 4.76 5.35 1.56
CA PRO A 232 4.99 4.56 0.35
C PRO A 232 6.47 4.29 0.09
N ALA A 233 7.37 5.21 0.45
CA ALA A 233 8.81 5.02 0.31
C ALA A 233 9.33 3.93 1.27
N ILE A 234 8.89 3.93 2.54
CA ILE A 234 9.25 2.87 3.50
C ILE A 234 8.74 1.51 3.00
N VAL A 235 7.49 1.44 2.53
CA VAL A 235 6.93 0.19 2.00
C VAL A 235 7.68 -0.26 0.75
N ALA A 236 8.03 0.65 -0.15
CA ALA A 236 8.79 0.32 -1.34
C ALA A 236 10.19 -0.22 -1.02
N ASP A 237 10.89 0.38 -0.05
CA ASP A 237 12.21 -0.11 0.38
C ASP A 237 12.11 -1.50 1.02
N ALA A 238 11.08 -1.74 1.85
CA ALA A 238 10.84 -3.06 2.45
C ALA A 238 10.46 -4.13 1.41
N VAL A 239 9.70 -3.79 0.36
CA VAL A 239 9.31 -4.73 -0.70
C VAL A 239 10.44 -4.94 -1.71
N PHE A 240 11.25 -3.91 -1.96
CA PHE A 240 12.32 -3.90 -2.95
C PHE A 240 13.66 -3.53 -2.30
N PRO A 241 14.20 -4.37 -1.41
CA PRO A 241 15.42 -4.06 -0.68
C PRO A 241 16.59 -3.86 -1.64
N SER A 242 17.32 -2.75 -1.47
CA SER A 242 18.54 -2.48 -2.21
C SER A 242 19.66 -3.44 -1.78
N TYR A 243 20.42 -4.01 -2.72
CA TYR A 243 21.58 -4.84 -2.42
C TYR A 243 22.90 -4.17 -2.85
N PRO A 244 23.97 -4.24 -2.01
CA PRO A 244 23.97 -4.72 -0.63
C PRO A 244 23.15 -3.80 0.27
N SER A 245 22.27 -4.38 1.10
CA SER A 245 21.49 -3.61 2.08
C SER A 245 22.47 -3.13 3.16
N PRO A 246 22.67 -1.81 3.34
CA PRO A 246 23.33 -1.33 4.54
C PRO A 246 22.49 -1.82 5.73
N GLU A 247 23.09 -2.59 6.63
CA GLU A 247 22.51 -3.12 7.88
C GLU A 247 20.99 -2.91 8.02
N GLY A 248 20.19 -3.75 7.34
CA GLY A 248 18.73 -3.87 7.49
C GLY A 248 17.92 -2.60 7.19
N SER A 249 17.09 -2.64 6.15
CA SER A 249 15.91 -1.77 6.13
C SER A 249 15.10 -2.06 7.39
N HIS A 250 15.00 -1.10 8.32
CA HIS A 250 14.31 -1.22 9.61
C HIS A 250 12.94 -0.50 9.56
N PRO A 251 11.92 -1.08 8.88
CA PRO A 251 10.61 -0.43 8.72
C PRO A 251 9.97 -0.10 10.08
N GLU A 252 10.22 -0.90 11.11
CA GLU A 252 9.77 -0.65 12.48
C GLU A 252 10.25 0.70 13.03
N LEU A 253 11.53 1.03 12.83
CA LEU A 253 12.10 2.29 13.30
C LEU A 253 11.58 3.45 12.45
N SER A 254 11.52 3.27 11.12
CA SER A 254 11.03 4.31 10.22
C SER A 254 9.56 4.66 10.50
N PHE A 255 8.69 3.67 10.73
CA PHE A 255 7.30 3.92 11.09
C PHE A 255 7.14 4.45 12.52
N LEU A 256 8.02 4.07 13.46
CA LEU A 256 8.05 4.68 14.80
C LEU A 256 8.37 6.18 14.70
N TYR A 257 9.41 6.56 13.98
CA TYR A 257 9.74 7.97 13.76
C TYR A 257 8.62 8.71 13.03
N LEU A 258 8.02 8.08 12.01
CA LEU A 258 6.90 8.66 11.29
C LEU A 258 5.70 8.90 12.22
N SER A 259 5.39 7.96 13.12
CA SER A 259 4.27 8.09 14.08
C SER A 259 4.43 9.31 15.00
N VAL A 260 5.65 9.59 15.43
CA VAL A 260 6.00 10.77 16.23
C VAL A 260 5.92 12.01 15.36
N ALA A 261 6.52 11.99 14.16
CA ALA A 261 6.57 13.14 13.27
C ALA A 261 5.17 13.61 12.82
N VAL A 262 4.27 12.70 12.45
CA VAL A 262 2.89 13.05 12.06
C VAL A 262 2.11 13.66 13.23
N SER A 263 2.35 13.17 14.45
CA SER A 263 1.71 13.70 15.66
C SER A 263 2.21 15.10 15.98
N VAL A 264 3.53 15.33 15.88
CA VAL A 264 4.13 16.66 16.06
C VAL A 264 3.64 17.63 15.00
N LEU A 265 3.59 17.23 13.73
CA LEU A 265 3.05 18.08 12.66
C LEU A 265 1.58 18.41 12.87
N ALA A 266 0.78 17.46 13.36
CA ALA A 266 -0.63 17.72 13.67
C ALA A 266 -0.76 18.80 14.75
N LEU A 267 0.04 18.72 15.82
CA LEU A 267 0.07 19.74 16.87
C LEU A 267 0.54 21.11 16.35
N LEU A 268 1.59 21.13 15.53
CA LEU A 268 2.09 22.37 14.92
C LEU A 268 1.04 23.02 14.02
N GLU A 269 0.40 22.25 13.14
CA GLU A 269 -0.66 22.75 12.26
C GLU A 269 -1.85 23.27 13.07
N LEU A 270 -2.24 22.59 14.15
CA LEU A 270 -3.29 23.07 15.05
C LEU A 270 -2.92 24.39 15.71
N VAL A 271 -1.70 24.53 16.23
CA VAL A 271 -1.23 25.77 16.87
C VAL A 271 -1.20 26.92 15.87
N ILE A 272 -0.76 26.67 14.63
CA ILE A 272 -0.76 27.67 13.57
C ILE A 272 -2.20 28.08 13.23
N ARG A 273 -3.10 27.12 12.98
CA ARG A 273 -4.51 27.41 12.63
C ARG A 273 -5.27 28.13 13.75
N SER A 274 -4.99 27.80 15.01
CA SER A 274 -5.62 28.48 16.16
C SER A 274 -5.28 29.96 16.27
N ARG A 275 -4.20 30.42 15.62
CA ARG A 275 -3.81 31.84 15.58
C ARG A 275 -4.56 32.61 14.48
N ASP A 276 -5.02 31.92 13.44
CA ASP A 276 -5.70 32.52 12.29
C ASP A 276 -7.24 32.48 12.40
N SER A 277 -7.77 31.95 13.51
CA SER A 277 -9.12 32.07 14.10
C SER A 277 -10.40 31.88 13.25
N ASP A 278 -10.35 31.64 11.94
CA ASP A 278 -11.57 31.64 11.10
C ASP A 278 -11.95 30.26 10.52
N ARG A 279 -11.25 29.18 10.93
CA ARG A 279 -11.44 27.83 10.35
C ARG A 279 -11.42 26.67 11.36
N ASP A 280 -11.91 26.90 12.58
CA ASP A 280 -12.00 25.88 13.64
C ASP A 280 -13.19 24.90 13.48
N GLY A 281 -13.66 24.68 12.25
CA GLY A 281 -14.71 23.71 11.94
C GLY A 281 -14.21 22.28 12.05
N GLY A 282 -14.23 21.71 13.26
CA GLY A 282 -14.07 20.27 13.44
C GLY A 282 -15.24 19.51 12.80
N ILE A 283 -14.93 18.42 12.09
CA ILE A 283 -15.87 17.65 11.26
C ILE A 283 -16.67 16.64 12.12
N VAL A 284 -16.30 16.47 13.38
CA VAL A 284 -16.97 15.53 14.29
C VAL A 284 -18.08 16.25 15.01
N ALA A 285 -19.33 15.84 14.75
CA ALA A 285 -20.48 16.28 15.55
C ALA A 285 -20.25 15.88 17.02
N GLY A 286 -20.33 16.86 17.92
CA GLY A 286 -20.23 16.68 19.37
C GLY A 286 -21.28 15.74 19.94
#